data_AF-G0QBY8-F1
#
_entry.id   AF-G0QBY8-F1
#
_cell.length_a   1.000
_cell.length_b   1.000
_cell.length_c   1.000
_cell.angle_alpha   90.00
_cell.angle_beta   90.00
_cell.angle_gamma   90.00
#
_symmetry.space_group_name_H-M   'P 1'
#
loop_
_entity.id
_entity.type
_entity.pdbx_description
1 polymer ?
#
loop_
_entity_poly.entity_id
_entity_poly.type
_entity_poly.pdbx_seq_one_letter_code
_entity_poly.pdbx_strand_id
1 'polypeptide(L)'
;MHPAIKIAAGSLMIVAGVYGSVTFLQDLIQLGKAAIGPLLVLVGSFIVWLESDEWKRMASKTEDSQVSQTTTGQDASSEQPAQTQILEGTVDEVRSEVMERDDIDIEALLDAEREGKERKTLIDFLERRV
;
A
#
# COMPACT_ATOMS: atom_id res chain seq x y z
N MET A 1 5.64 53.87 43.62
CA MET A 1 4.87 52.61 43.69
C MET A 1 5.40 51.77 44.84
N HIS A 2 4.56 51.43 45.82
CA HIS A 2 5.00 50.64 46.98
C HIS A 2 5.37 49.21 46.58
N PRO A 3 6.50 48.65 47.08
CA PRO A 3 6.91 47.28 46.78
C PRO A 3 5.86 46.23 47.18
N ALA A 4 5.10 46.48 48.26
CA ALA A 4 4.01 45.61 48.69
C ALA A 4 2.91 45.45 47.62
N ILE A 5 2.58 46.51 46.88
CA ILE A 5 1.55 46.47 45.83
C ILE A 5 2.00 45.60 44.67
N LYS A 6 3.30 45.62 44.33
CA LYS A 6 3.85 44.78 43.25
C LYS A 6 3.77 43.29 43.61
N ILE A 7 4.09 42.94 44.85
CA ILE A 7 4.02 41.57 45.34
C ILE A 7 2.57 41.07 45.35
N ALA A 8 1.64 41.90 45.85
CA ALA A 8 0.22 41.57 45.85
C ALA A 8 -0.32 41.36 44.42
N ALA A 9 -0.02 42.28 43.50
CA ALA A 9 -0.43 42.16 42.10
C ALA A 9 0.15 40.91 41.41
N GLY A 10 1.43 40.60 41.65
CA GLY A 10 2.07 39.40 41.13
C GLY A 10 1.41 38.12 41.65
N SER A 11 1.15 38.04 42.96
CA SER A 11 0.48 36.88 43.56
C SER A 11 -0.93 36.67 43.00
N LEU A 12 -1.68 37.76 42.78
CA LEU A 12 -3.02 37.71 42.22
C LEU A 12 -3.02 37.24 40.77
N MET A 13 -2.03 37.66 39.97
CA MET A 13 -1.86 37.19 38.61
C MET A 13 -1.57 35.68 38.54
N ILE A 14 -0.74 35.16 39.44
CA ILE A 14 -0.43 33.72 39.49
C ILE A 14 -1.70 32.93 39.85
N VAL A 15 -2.44 33.35 40.88
CA VAL A 15 -3.67 32.67 41.30
C VAL A 15 -4.71 32.69 40.19
N ALA A 16 -4.90 33.83 39.52
CA ALA A 16 -5.81 33.94 38.39
C ALA A 16 -5.38 33.05 37.20
N GLY A 17 -4.08 32.98 36.92
CA GLY A 17 -3.54 32.12 35.87
C GLY A 17 -3.74 30.63 36.15
N VAL A 18 -3.45 30.19 37.38
CA VAL A 18 -3.66 28.80 37.81
C VAL A 18 -5.15 28.45 37.78
N TYR A 19 -6.01 29.31 38.34
CA TYR A 19 -7.45 29.10 38.34
C TYR A 19 -8.00 28.97 36.92
N GLY A 20 -7.62 29.89 36.03
CA GLY A 20 -7.98 29.84 34.61
C GLY A 20 -7.53 28.54 33.96
N SER A 21 -6.28 28.12 34.19
CA SER A 21 -5.76 26.88 33.61
C SER A 21 -6.51 25.63 34.06
N VAL A 22 -6.96 25.56 35.31
CA VAL A 22 -7.73 24.42 35.81
C VAL A 22 -9.13 24.39 35.19
N THR A 23 -9.78 25.55 35.06
CA THR A 23 -11.11 25.62 34.42
C THR A 23 -11.08 25.24 32.94
N PHE A 24 -10.08 25.72 32.18
CA PHE A 24 -9.94 25.37 30.77
C PHE A 24 -9.69 23.88 30.54
N LEU A 25 -9.07 23.19 31.50
CA LEU A 25 -8.79 21.76 31.35
C LEU A 25 -10.09 20.93 31.34
N GLN A 26 -11.09 21.34 32.11
CA GLN A 26 -12.39 20.66 32.09
C GLN A 26 -13.10 20.84 30.74
N ASP A 27 -13.09 22.05 30.18
CA ASP A 27 -13.66 22.33 28.86
C ASP A 27 -12.91 21.58 27.75
N LEU A 28 -11.58 21.48 27.86
CA LEU A 28 -10.76 20.69 26.93
C LEU A 28 -11.13 19.20 26.98
N ILE A 29 -11.36 18.65 28.16
CA ILE A 29 -11.81 17.26 28.32
C ILE A 29 -13.22 17.08 27.75
N GLN A 30 -14.13 18.02 27.96
CA GLN A 30 -15.47 17.97 27.38
C GLN A 30 -15.42 18.07 25.85
N LEU A 31 -14.57 18.94 25.30
CA LEU A 31 -14.34 19.06 23.87
C LEU A 31 -13.77 17.77 23.29
N GLY A 32 -12.79 17.15 23.97
CA GLY A 32 -12.24 15.85 23.59
C GLY A 32 -13.32 14.76 23.56
N LYS A 33 -14.19 14.72 24.57
CA LYS A 33 -15.34 13.79 24.61
C LYS A 33 -16.34 14.04 23.48
N ALA A 34 -16.64 15.30 23.19
CA ALA A 34 -17.53 15.67 22.09
C ALA A 34 -16.95 15.32 20.72
N ALA A 35 -15.62 15.38 20.56
CA ALA A 35 -14.92 15.06 19.32
C ALA A 35 -14.89 13.55 18.99
N ILE A 36 -15.04 12.67 19.98
CA ILE A 36 -15.00 11.21 19.78
C ILE A 36 -16.08 10.73 18.81
N GLY A 37 -17.31 11.25 18.92
CA GLY A 37 -18.44 10.84 18.08
C GLY A 37 -18.16 11.05 16.59
N PRO A 38 -17.90 12.29 16.14
CA PRO A 38 -17.52 12.58 14.76
C PRO A 38 -16.29 11.81 14.29
N LEU A 39 -15.30 11.61 15.16
CA LEU A 39 -14.08 10.87 14.82
C LEU A 39 -14.38 9.39 14.53
N LEU A 40 -15.24 8.74 15.31
CA LEU A 40 -15.70 7.38 15.04
C LEU A 40 -16.47 7.28 13.72
N VAL A 41 -17.29 8.28 13.39
CA VAL A 41 -18.01 8.32 12.10
C VAL A 41 -17.02 8.44 10.93
N LEU A 42 -15.98 9.26 11.06
CA LEU A 42 -14.93 9.38 10.02
C LEU A 42 -14.17 8.07 9.84
N VAL A 43 -13.77 7.41 10.94
CA VAL A 43 -13.08 6.12 10.88
C VAL A 43 -13.99 5.05 10.25
N GLY A 44 -15.27 5.00 10.63
CA GLY A 44 -16.23 4.07 10.03
C GLY A 44 -16.44 4.30 8.53
N SER A 45 -16.61 5.56 8.13
CA SER A 45 -16.71 5.96 6.71
C SER A 45 -15.45 5.59 5.93
N PHE A 46 -14.27 5.77 6.53
CA PHE A 46 -12.99 5.43 5.92
C PHE A 46 -12.83 3.92 5.69
N ILE A 47 -13.28 3.08 6.63
CA ILE A 47 -13.27 1.62 6.47
C ILE A 47 -14.17 1.19 5.30
N VAL A 48 -15.40 1.70 5.26
CA VAL A 48 -16.35 1.42 4.16
C VAL A 48 -15.79 1.87 2.81
N TRP A 49 -15.10 3.01 2.80
CA TRP A 49 -14.45 3.53 1.60
C TRP A 49 -13.34 2.61 1.09
N LEU A 50 -12.51 2.06 1.99
CA LEU A 50 -11.47 1.09 1.61
C LEU A 50 -12.06 -0.19 1.02
N GLU A 51 -13.10 -0.75 1.64
CA GLU A 51 -13.78 -1.93 1.11
C GLU A 51 -14.38 -1.68 -0.28
N SER A 52 -14.92 -0.48 -0.51
CA SER A 52 -15.47 -0.08 -1.81
C SER A 52 -14.40 0.07 -2.91
N ASP A 53 -13.17 0.48 -2.56
CA ASP A 53 -12.07 0.61 -3.53
C ASP A 53 -11.61 -0.75 -4.07
N GLU A 54 -11.60 -1.79 -3.21
CA GLU A 54 -11.19 -3.14 -3.62
C GLU A 54 -12.13 -3.74 -4.66
N TRP A 55 -13.44 -3.52 -4.53
CA TRP A 55 -14.42 -4.01 -5.50
C TRP A 55 -14.26 -3.35 -6.88
N LYS A 56 -13.90 -2.06 -6.92
CA LYS A 56 -13.65 -1.37 -8.19
C LYS A 56 -12.46 -1.94 -8.95
N ARG A 57 -11.41 -2.37 -8.24
CA ARG A 57 -10.22 -2.98 -8.87
C ARG A 57 -10.49 -4.37 -9.45
N MET A 58 -11.50 -5.08 -8.94
CA MET A 58 -11.92 -6.37 -9.51
C MET A 58 -12.79 -6.19 -10.76
N ALA A 59 -13.62 -5.13 -10.80
CA ALA A 59 -14.40 -4.78 -11.99
C ALA A 59 -13.50 -4.37 -13.16
N SER A 60 -12.48 -3.54 -12.92
CA SER A 60 -11.56 -3.10 -13.97
C SER A 60 -10.71 -4.25 -14.54
N LYS A 61 -10.27 -5.20 -13.69
CA LYS A 61 -9.54 -6.39 -14.16
C LYS A 61 -10.37 -7.30 -15.06
N THR A 62 -11.70 -7.33 -14.87
CA THR A 62 -12.60 -8.13 -15.70
C THR A 62 -12.82 -7.50 -17.08
N GLU A 63 -12.85 -6.16 -17.17
CA GLU A 63 -12.97 -5.46 -18.45
C GLU A 63 -11.65 -5.45 -19.25
N ASP A 64 -10.51 -5.25 -18.61
CA ASP A 64 -9.20 -5.24 -19.31
C ASP A 64 -8.80 -6.64 -19.81
N SER A 65 -9.22 -7.72 -19.12
CA SER A 65 -8.98 -9.10 -19.57
C SER A 65 -9.83 -9.50 -20.79
N GLN A 66 -10.88 -8.75 -21.13
CA GLN A 66 -11.74 -9.03 -22.29
C GLN A 66 -11.44 -8.14 -23.51
N VAL A 67 -10.74 -7.02 -23.32
CA VAL A 67 -10.36 -6.10 -24.42
C VAL A 67 -8.95 -6.38 -24.97
N SER A 68 -8.09 -7.07 -24.21
CA SER A 68 -6.72 -7.33 -24.65
C SER A 68 -6.54 -8.55 -25.58
N GLN A 69 -7.64 -9.20 -26.02
CA GLN A 69 -7.58 -10.34 -26.96
C GLN A 69 -7.89 -9.99 -28.42
N THR A 70 -8.12 -8.71 -28.76
CA THR A 70 -8.50 -8.32 -30.14
C THR A 70 -7.60 -7.28 -30.80
N THR A 71 -6.53 -6.82 -30.15
CA THR A 71 -5.60 -5.88 -30.82
C THR A 71 -4.16 -6.13 -30.38
N THR A 72 -3.28 -6.38 -31.36
CA THR A 72 -1.81 -6.62 -31.31
C THR A 72 -1.44 -8.11 -31.39
N GLY A 73 -0.71 -8.62 -32.40
CA GLY A 73 0.09 -7.93 -33.41
C GLY A 73 0.28 -8.75 -34.68
N GLN A 74 0.19 -8.02 -35.79
CA GLN A 74 0.83 -8.33 -37.04
C GLN A 74 2.18 -7.56 -37.02
N ASP A 75 3.23 -8.27 -37.41
CA ASP A 75 4.60 -7.79 -37.73
C ASP A 75 5.50 -7.26 -36.60
N ALA A 76 6.51 -8.06 -36.23
CA ALA A 76 7.87 -7.81 -36.72
C ALA A 76 8.86 -8.88 -36.23
N SER A 77 9.51 -9.50 -37.19
CA SER A 77 10.70 -10.33 -37.06
C SER A 77 11.79 -9.65 -36.22
N SER A 78 12.20 -10.29 -35.13
CA SER A 78 13.58 -10.23 -34.62
C SER A 78 13.80 -11.45 -33.74
N GLU A 79 14.64 -12.37 -34.23
CA GLU A 79 15.24 -13.46 -33.48
C GLU A 79 16.00 -12.90 -32.25
N GLN A 80 15.30 -12.81 -31.12
CA GLN A 80 15.89 -12.83 -29.79
C GLN A 80 15.33 -14.05 -29.06
N PRO A 81 16.17 -14.77 -28.28
CA PRO A 81 15.82 -16.09 -27.77
C PRO A 81 14.56 -15.99 -26.91
N ALA A 82 13.57 -16.85 -27.20
CA ALA A 82 12.26 -16.91 -26.54
C ALA A 82 12.32 -16.95 -25.00
N GLN A 83 13.50 -17.22 -24.43
CA GLN A 83 13.79 -17.24 -23.00
C GLN A 83 13.65 -15.86 -22.35
N THR A 84 14.00 -14.74 -23.01
CA THR A 84 13.91 -13.40 -22.40
C THR A 84 12.49 -12.87 -22.25
N GLN A 85 11.57 -13.22 -23.15
CA GLN A 85 10.16 -12.80 -23.05
C GLN A 85 9.46 -13.47 -21.86
N ILE A 86 9.81 -14.73 -21.59
CA ILE A 86 9.26 -15.50 -20.47
C ILE A 86 9.64 -14.84 -19.13
N LEU A 87 10.81 -14.22 -18.99
CA LEU A 87 11.29 -13.62 -17.73
C LEU A 87 10.60 -12.30 -17.33
N GLU A 88 9.86 -11.66 -18.23
CA GLU A 88 9.19 -10.38 -17.95
C GLU A 88 7.80 -10.53 -17.31
N GLY A 89 7.20 -11.72 -17.36
CA GLY A 89 5.88 -12.01 -16.81
C GLY A 89 5.83 -12.25 -15.28
N THR A 90 4.61 -12.41 -14.79
CA THR A 90 4.32 -12.85 -13.40
C THR A 90 4.72 -14.32 -13.24
N VAL A 91 5.11 -14.75 -12.03
CA VAL A 91 5.52 -16.14 -11.74
C VAL A 91 4.51 -17.17 -12.27
N ASP A 92 3.22 -16.87 -12.21
CA ASP A 92 2.14 -17.74 -12.68
C ASP A 92 2.05 -17.83 -14.22
N GLU A 93 2.37 -16.75 -14.93
CA GLU A 93 2.42 -16.71 -16.40
C GLU A 93 3.62 -17.50 -16.92
N VAL A 94 4.79 -17.24 -16.33
CA VAL A 94 6.03 -17.98 -16.63
C VAL A 94 5.87 -19.47 -16.40
N ARG A 95 5.25 -19.84 -15.27
CA ARG A 95 4.99 -21.23 -14.93
C ARG A 95 4.08 -21.90 -15.95
N SER A 96 3.06 -21.21 -16.44
CA SER A 96 2.11 -21.75 -17.42
C SER A 96 2.79 -21.96 -18.78
N GLU A 97 3.59 -21.00 -19.24
CA GLU A 97 4.30 -21.08 -20.52
C GLU A 97 5.39 -22.16 -20.49
N VAL A 98 6.11 -22.31 -19.37
CA VAL A 98 7.08 -23.41 -19.15
C VAL A 98 6.40 -24.78 -19.06
N MET A 99 5.13 -24.84 -18.63
CA MET A 99 4.39 -26.10 -18.58
C MET A 99 3.82 -26.52 -19.94
N GLU A 100 3.58 -25.58 -20.84
CA GLU A 100 2.97 -25.83 -22.16
C GLU A 100 4.00 -26.22 -23.24
N ARG A 101 5.29 -25.94 -22.99
CA ARG A 101 6.39 -26.18 -23.93
C ARG A 101 7.44 -27.13 -23.36
N ASP A 102 7.67 -28.24 -24.06
CA ASP A 102 8.67 -29.27 -23.71
C ASP A 102 10.07 -28.99 -24.28
N ASP A 103 10.22 -27.97 -25.14
CA ASP A 103 11.46 -27.59 -25.82
C ASP A 103 12.27 -26.51 -25.08
N ILE A 104 11.81 -26.10 -23.90
CA ILE A 104 12.43 -25.03 -23.12
C ILE A 104 13.61 -25.60 -22.31
N ASP A 105 14.76 -24.95 -22.46
CA ASP A 105 15.94 -25.21 -21.64
C ASP A 105 15.75 -24.63 -20.23
N ILE A 106 15.35 -25.51 -19.30
CA ILE A 106 15.06 -25.19 -17.90
C ILE A 106 16.32 -24.66 -17.19
N GLU A 107 17.50 -25.15 -17.57
CA GLU A 107 18.79 -24.76 -16.96
C GLU A 107 19.14 -23.31 -17.35
N ALA A 108 18.98 -22.96 -18.63
CA ALA A 108 19.16 -21.59 -19.10
C ALA A 108 18.18 -20.58 -18.48
N LEU A 109 16.92 -21.00 -18.24
CA LEU A 109 15.93 -20.17 -17.54
C LEU A 109 16.27 -19.97 -16.05
N LEU A 110 16.80 -20.99 -15.40
CA LEU A 110 17.20 -20.92 -13.99
C LEU A 110 18.34 -19.90 -13.81
N ASP A 111 19.34 -19.95 -14.69
CA ASP A 111 20.49 -19.04 -14.66
C ASP A 111 20.07 -17.59 -14.96
N ALA A 112 19.22 -17.39 -15.96
CA ALA A 112 18.70 -16.05 -16.28
C ALA A 112 17.83 -15.45 -15.16
N GLU A 113 17.06 -16.27 -14.44
CA GLU A 113 16.26 -15.82 -13.29
C GLU A 113 17.14 -15.47 -12.08
N ARG A 114 18.20 -16.25 -11.84
CA ARG A 114 19.20 -15.98 -10.78
C ARG A 114 19.98 -14.68 -11.04
N GLU A 115 20.27 -14.36 -12.30
CA GLU A 115 20.95 -13.11 -12.66
C GLU A 115 20.04 -11.87 -12.64
N GLY A 116 18.75 -12.02 -12.96
CA GLY A 116 17.87 -10.88 -13.21
C GLY A 116 17.00 -10.43 -12.03
N LYS A 117 16.36 -11.36 -11.30
CA LYS A 117 15.25 -11.03 -10.38
C LYS A 117 15.16 -11.87 -9.10
N GLU A 118 15.96 -12.94 -8.96
CA GLU A 118 16.03 -13.83 -7.79
C GLU A 118 14.63 -14.23 -7.23
N ARG A 119 13.64 -14.49 -8.08
CA ARG A 119 12.31 -14.89 -7.59
C ARG A 119 12.37 -16.31 -7.06
N LYS A 120 12.55 -16.42 -5.74
CA LYS A 120 12.65 -17.70 -5.00
C LYS A 120 11.58 -18.73 -5.39
N THR A 121 10.34 -18.31 -5.60
CA THR A 121 9.23 -19.20 -5.98
C THR A 121 9.40 -19.83 -7.37
N LEU A 122 9.96 -19.08 -8.32
CA LEU A 122 10.18 -19.56 -9.68
C LEU A 122 11.43 -20.45 -9.76
N ILE A 123 12.49 -20.06 -9.03
CA ILE A 123 13.71 -20.86 -8.88
C ILE A 123 13.38 -22.22 -8.25
N ASP A 124 12.66 -22.23 -7.11
CA ASP A 124 12.24 -23.46 -6.43
C ASP A 124 11.35 -24.35 -7.32
N PHE A 125 10.60 -23.76 -8.27
CA PHE A 125 9.77 -24.50 -9.21
C PHE A 125 10.61 -25.14 -10.32
N LEU A 126 11.54 -24.39 -10.91
CA LEU A 126 12.43 -24.88 -11.96
C LEU A 126 13.40 -25.95 -11.43
N GLU A 127 13.96 -25.77 -10.23
CA GLU A 127 14.83 -26.77 -9.57
C GLU A 127 14.14 -28.10 -9.29
N ARG A 128 12.81 -28.11 -9.10
CA ARG A 128 12.06 -29.36 -8.89
C ARG A 128 11.85 -30.17 -10.18
N ARG A 129 12.10 -29.57 -11.34
CA ARG A 129 11.78 -30.15 -12.66
C ARG A 129 13.03 -30.62 -13.43
N VAL A 130 14.22 -30.17 -13.01
CA VAL A 130 15.53 -30.70 -13.41
C VAL A 130 15.83 -31.97 -12.61
#